data_AF-A0A6M3MGV7-F1
#
_entry.id   AF-A0A6M3MGV7-F1
#
_cell.length_a   1.000
_cell.length_b   1.000
_cell.length_c   1.000
_cell.angle_alpha   90.00
_cell.angle_beta   90.00
_cell.angle_gamma   90.00
#
_symmetry.space_group_name_H-M   'P 1'
#
loop_
_entity.id
_entity.type
_entity.pdbx_description
1 polymer ?
#
loop_
_entity_poly.entity_id
_entity_poly.type
_entity_poly.pdbx_seq_one_letter_code
_entity_poly.pdbx_strand_id
1 'polypeptide(L)'
;MIPIWVILLIAIVILWIYIWKIVIIPSISVTTDKASYDRSETVQIGGVLSDQTSAGIPGKTVIGAIEDPVGSVFPTIEVVTAADGSFATPWEIPDDAVGGTYTVTVSALGISASKTFSQMIQRVVGLAM
;
A
#
# COMPACT_ATOMS: atom_id res chain seq x y z
N MET A 1 -43.21 -27.47 -25.07
CA MET A 1 -43.55 -26.99 -23.72
C MET A 1 -42.36 -27.23 -22.82
N ILE A 2 -41.74 -26.19 -22.26
CA ILE A 2 -40.61 -26.33 -21.32
C ILE A 2 -41.23 -26.63 -19.94
N PRO A 3 -40.78 -27.67 -19.23
CA PRO A 3 -41.37 -28.01 -17.95
C PRO A 3 -40.91 -27.03 -16.85
N ILE A 4 -41.81 -26.74 -15.90
CA ILE A 4 -41.65 -25.70 -14.86
C ILE A 4 -40.38 -25.90 -14.01
N TRP A 5 -40.01 -27.16 -13.73
CA TRP A 5 -38.80 -27.47 -12.94
C TRP A 5 -37.50 -27.06 -13.66
N VAL A 6 -37.48 -27.05 -15.00
CA VAL A 6 -36.33 -26.57 -15.78
C VAL A 6 -36.21 -25.05 -15.69
N ILE A 7 -37.33 -24.33 -15.66
CA ILE A 7 -37.35 -22.87 -15.47
C ILE A 7 -36.84 -22.52 -14.06
N LEU A 8 -37.21 -23.29 -13.04
CA LEU A 8 -36.73 -23.10 -11.66
C LEU A 8 -35.22 -23.40 -11.52
N LEU A 9 -34.71 -24.45 -12.16
CA LEU A 9 -33.27 -24.72 -12.18
C LEU A 9 -32.47 -23.62 -12.89
N ILE A 10 -32.97 -23.12 -14.02
CA ILE A 10 -32.33 -21.99 -14.73
C ILE A 10 -32.36 -20.74 -13.86
N ALA A 11 -33.47 -20.45 -13.16
CA ALA A 11 -33.56 -19.32 -12.25
C ALA A 11 -32.57 -19.42 -11.08
N ILE A 12 -32.37 -20.62 -10.52
CA ILE A 12 -31.39 -20.84 -9.44
C ILE A 12 -29.96 -20.65 -9.95
N VAL A 13 -29.63 -21.13 -11.15
CA VAL A 13 -28.31 -20.94 -11.77
C VAL A 13 -28.05 -19.47 -12.08
N ILE A 14 -29.05 -18.75 -12.61
CA ILE A 14 -28.97 -17.31 -12.86
C ILE A 14 -28.80 -16.55 -11.53
N LEU A 15 -29.59 -16.89 -10.50
CA LEU A 15 -29.46 -16.28 -9.17
C LEU A 15 -28.05 -16.49 -8.61
N TRP A 16 -27.49 -17.70 -8.74
CA TRP A 16 -26.13 -18.03 -8.32
C TRP A 16 -25.06 -17.24 -9.09
N ILE A 17 -25.23 -17.06 -10.40
CA ILE A 17 -24.35 -16.21 -11.24
C ILE A 17 -24.41 -14.75 -10.82
N TYR A 18 -25.60 -14.22 -10.51
CA TYR A 18 -25.76 -12.82 -10.08
C TYR A 18 -25.22 -12.57 -8.67
N ILE A 19 -25.26 -13.56 -7.78
CA ILE A 19 -24.71 -13.46 -6.42
C ILE A 19 -23.17 -13.26 -6.45
N TRP A 20 -22.47 -13.70 -7.50
CA TRP A 20 -21.01 -13.56 -7.58
C TRP A 20 -20.52 -12.26 -8.22
N LYS A 21 -21.41 -11.43 -8.79
CA LYS A 21 -21.00 -10.23 -9.55
C LYS A 21 -20.75 -8.97 -8.72
N ILE A 22 -20.90 -8.98 -7.39
CA ILE A 22 -20.86 -7.74 -6.59
C ILE A 22 -20.05 -7.90 -5.29
N VAL A 23 -18.81 -8.35 -5.42
CA VAL A 23 -17.80 -8.11 -4.37
C VAL A 23 -16.65 -7.39 -5.04
N ILE A 24 -16.32 -6.18 -4.59
CA ILE A 24 -15.10 -5.45 -4.96
C ILE A 24 -14.11 -5.71 -3.83
N ILE A 25 -13.07 -6.47 -4.12
CA ILE A 25 -11.98 -6.81 -3.19
C ILE A 25 -10.85 -5.81 -3.47
N PRO A 26 -10.61 -4.84 -2.59
CA PRO A 26 -9.50 -3.91 -2.75
C PRO A 26 -8.18 -4.64 -2.51
N SER A 27 -7.12 -4.15 -3.16
CA SER A 27 -5.73 -4.56 -2.99
C SER A 27 -4.87 -3.31 -2.95
N ILE A 28 -3.90 -3.26 -2.04
CA ILE A 28 -2.97 -2.14 -1.89
C ILE A 28 -1.55 -2.67 -1.95
N SER A 29 -0.71 -1.97 -2.68
CA SER A 29 0.73 -2.22 -2.75
C SER A 29 1.49 -1.03 -2.18
N VAL A 30 2.67 -1.30 -1.62
CA VAL A 30 3.59 -0.26 -1.17
C VAL A 30 4.99 -0.54 -1.69
N THR A 31 5.60 0.53 -2.16
CA THR A 31 6.90 0.58 -2.82
C THR A 31 7.65 1.81 -2.35
N THR A 32 8.96 1.71 -2.38
CA THR A 32 9.90 2.80 -2.11
C THR A 32 10.78 2.97 -3.33
N ASP A 33 11.31 4.17 -3.58
CA ASP A 33 12.20 4.41 -4.72
C ASP A 33 13.54 3.65 -4.62
N LYS A 34 14.02 3.41 -3.40
CA LYS A 34 15.24 2.65 -3.10
C LYS A 34 14.99 1.64 -1.99
N ALA A 35 15.86 0.63 -1.94
CA ALA A 35 15.91 -0.31 -0.83
C ALA A 35 16.71 0.24 0.37
N SER A 36 17.53 1.27 0.13
CA SER A 36 18.38 1.86 1.15
C SER A 36 18.62 3.34 0.95
N TYR A 37 18.72 4.07 2.06
CA TYR A 37 18.81 5.53 2.10
C TYR A 37 19.85 5.96 3.13
N ASP A 38 20.44 7.12 2.88
CA ASP A 38 21.31 7.82 3.83
C ASP A 38 20.49 8.66 4.83
N ARG A 39 21.17 9.20 5.85
CA ARG A 39 20.55 10.18 6.76
C ARG A 39 20.12 11.43 5.99
N SER A 40 19.00 12.01 6.41
CA SER A 40 18.48 13.26 5.85
C SER A 40 18.12 13.17 4.36
N GLU A 41 18.00 11.94 3.85
CA GLU A 41 17.50 11.66 2.50
C GLU A 41 15.97 11.58 2.53
N THR A 42 15.34 11.97 1.41
CA THR A 42 13.90 11.86 1.24
C THR A 42 13.53 10.51 0.63
N VAL A 43 12.78 9.71 1.35
CA VAL A 43 12.16 8.46 0.89
C VAL A 43 10.89 8.80 0.12
N GLN A 44 10.80 8.37 -1.15
CA GLN A 44 9.55 8.43 -1.89
C GLN A 44 8.75 7.16 -1.63
N ILE A 45 7.73 7.27 -0.79
CA ILE A 45 6.81 6.18 -0.47
C ILE A 45 5.66 6.25 -1.46
N GLY A 46 5.46 5.20 -2.23
CA GLY A 46 4.36 5.14 -3.18
C GLY A 46 3.75 3.76 -3.30
N GLY A 47 2.74 3.66 -4.14
CA GLY A 47 2.05 2.41 -4.36
C GLY A 47 0.80 2.59 -5.19
N VAL A 48 0.03 1.52 -5.32
CA VAL A 48 -1.22 1.52 -6.08
C VAL A 48 -2.29 0.82 -5.26
N LEU A 49 -3.45 1.48 -5.16
CA LEU A 49 -4.70 0.91 -4.68
C LEU A 49 -5.50 0.44 -5.90
N SER A 50 -5.74 -0.87 -6.01
CA SER A 50 -6.43 -1.49 -7.13
C SER A 50 -7.53 -2.42 -6.66
N ASP A 51 -8.52 -2.71 -7.51
CA ASP A 51 -9.49 -3.77 -7.26
C ASP A 51 -9.02 -5.14 -7.79
N GLN A 52 -9.84 -6.18 -7.61
CA GLN A 52 -9.60 -7.52 -8.13
C GLN A 52 -9.45 -7.62 -9.66
N THR A 53 -9.84 -6.58 -10.40
CA THR A 53 -9.67 -6.48 -11.87
C THR A 53 -8.39 -5.73 -12.24
N SER A 54 -7.57 -5.36 -11.25
CA SER A 54 -6.39 -4.50 -11.39
C SER A 54 -6.71 -3.08 -11.88
N ALA A 55 -7.97 -2.65 -11.73
CA ALA A 55 -8.33 -1.26 -11.99
C ALA A 55 -7.99 -0.41 -10.74
N GLY A 56 -7.31 0.70 -10.96
CA GLY A 56 -6.98 1.66 -9.90
C GLY A 56 -8.24 2.23 -9.26
N ILE A 57 -8.23 2.38 -7.93
CA ILE A 57 -9.35 2.97 -7.18
C ILE A 57 -9.00 4.42 -6.83
N PRO A 58 -9.51 5.42 -7.56
CA PRO A 58 -9.19 6.83 -7.34
C PRO A 58 -9.95 7.46 -6.17
N GLY A 59 -9.42 8.56 -5.64
CA GLY A 59 -10.10 9.41 -4.65
C GLY A 59 -10.27 8.77 -3.28
N LYS A 60 -9.41 7.81 -2.92
CA LYS A 60 -9.40 7.17 -1.59
C LYS A 60 -8.23 7.67 -0.77
N THR A 61 -8.48 7.91 0.51
CA THR A 61 -7.43 8.26 1.47
C THR A 61 -6.64 7.01 1.87
N VAL A 62 -5.33 7.08 1.69
CA VAL A 62 -4.34 6.11 2.15
C VAL A 62 -3.63 6.72 3.35
N ILE A 63 -3.56 5.97 4.43
CA ILE A 63 -2.88 6.35 5.68
C ILE A 63 -1.60 5.52 5.77
N GLY A 64 -0.45 6.17 5.74
CA GLY A 64 0.87 5.59 5.97
C GLY A 64 1.33 5.80 7.41
N ALA A 65 1.92 4.77 8.01
CA ALA A 65 2.66 4.84 9.26
C ALA A 65 4.07 4.31 9.01
N ILE A 66 5.07 4.95 9.60
CA ILE A 66 6.47 4.55 9.49
C ILE A 66 6.95 4.20 10.89
N GLU A 67 7.46 3.00 11.05
CA GLU A 67 8.05 2.49 12.28
C GLU A 67 9.56 2.38 12.12
N ASP A 68 10.30 2.89 13.11
CA ASP A 68 11.75 2.80 13.17
C ASP A 68 12.23 1.42 13.70
N PRO A 69 13.54 1.11 13.63
CA PRO A 69 14.07 -0.17 14.10
C PRO A 69 13.93 -0.40 15.61
N VAL A 70 13.64 0.65 16.37
CA VAL A 70 13.51 0.67 17.84
C VAL A 70 12.03 0.60 18.26
N GLY A 71 11.10 0.64 17.30
CA GLY A 71 9.65 0.59 17.52
C GLY A 71 9.00 1.97 17.71
N SER A 72 9.69 3.08 17.46
CA SER A 72 9.05 4.41 17.46
C SER A 72 8.27 4.60 16.16
N VAL A 73 7.05 5.12 16.30
CA VAL A 73 6.16 5.39 15.16
C VAL A 73 6.17 6.88 14.84
N PHE A 74 6.49 7.21 13.60
CA PHE A 74 6.45 8.58 13.09
C PHE A 74 5.00 9.05 12.83
N PRO A 75 4.76 10.37 12.72
CA PRO A 75 3.46 10.90 12.34
C PRO A 75 2.91 10.22 11.10
N THR A 76 1.62 9.91 11.15
CA THR A 76 0.92 9.27 10.03
C THR A 76 0.88 10.21 8.83
N ILE A 77 1.13 9.65 7.66
CA ILE A 77 1.08 10.35 6.39
C ILE A 77 -0.26 10.06 5.73
N GLU A 78 -0.97 11.09 5.28
CA GLU A 78 -2.24 10.93 4.58
C GLU A 78 -2.11 11.40 3.14
N VAL A 79 -2.47 10.54 2.19
CA VAL A 79 -2.41 10.83 0.76
C VAL A 79 -3.65 10.30 0.05
N VAL A 80 -4.17 11.06 -0.91
CA VAL A 80 -5.34 10.66 -1.70
C VAL A 80 -4.87 10.00 -3.00
N THR A 81 -5.47 8.87 -3.37
CA THR A 81 -5.13 8.17 -4.62
C THR A 81 -5.53 8.97 -5.85
N ALA A 82 -4.64 9.00 -6.84
CA ALA A 82 -4.84 9.62 -8.15
C ALA A 82 -5.84 8.83 -9.02
N ALA A 83 -6.12 9.33 -10.23
CA ALA A 83 -7.10 8.75 -11.15
C ALA A 83 -6.82 7.28 -11.52
N ASP A 84 -5.56 6.88 -11.50
CA ASP A 84 -5.05 5.54 -11.77
C ASP A 84 -4.90 4.68 -10.49
N GLY A 85 -5.37 5.17 -9.34
CA GLY A 85 -5.24 4.51 -8.04
C GLY A 85 -3.84 4.62 -7.42
N SER A 86 -2.89 5.30 -8.08
CA SER A 86 -1.55 5.49 -7.54
C SER A 86 -1.54 6.52 -6.41
N PHE A 87 -0.59 6.37 -5.50
CA PHE A 87 -0.28 7.37 -4.47
C PHE A 87 1.23 7.47 -4.32
N ALA A 88 1.70 8.67 -3.99
CA ALA A 88 3.09 8.93 -3.70
C ALA A 88 3.19 10.06 -2.67
N THR A 89 4.06 9.88 -1.68
CA THR A 89 4.32 10.88 -0.65
C THR A 89 5.81 10.89 -0.31
N PRO A 90 6.45 12.08 -0.31
CA PRO A 90 7.80 12.21 0.20
C PRO A 90 7.78 12.11 1.73
N TRP A 91 8.77 11.41 2.29
CA TRP A 91 9.07 11.43 3.71
C TRP A 91 10.56 11.69 3.91
N GLU A 92 10.90 12.76 4.61
CA GLU A 92 12.28 13.09 4.94
C GLU A 92 12.71 12.33 6.20
N ILE A 93 13.83 11.62 6.10
CA ILE A 93 14.38 10.91 7.25
C ILE A 93 14.97 11.94 8.22
N PRO A 94 14.56 11.96 9.50
CA PRO A 94 15.15 12.88 10.49
C PRO A 94 16.67 12.72 10.61
N ASP A 95 17.39 13.79 10.96
CA ASP A 95 18.85 13.72 11.15
C ASP A 95 19.23 12.86 12.37
N ASP A 96 18.35 12.82 13.38
CA ASP A 96 18.43 12.00 14.59
C ASP A 96 17.93 10.57 14.41
N ALA A 97 17.56 10.18 13.18
CA ALA A 97 17.08 8.84 12.86
C ALA A 97 18.12 7.74 13.18
N VAL A 98 17.64 6.70 13.86
CA VAL A 98 18.43 5.53 14.23
C VAL A 98 18.60 4.63 13.00
N GLY A 99 19.86 4.42 12.60
CA GLY A 99 20.14 3.51 11.49
C GLY A 99 19.65 2.09 11.74
N GLY A 100 19.10 1.47 10.70
CA GLY A 100 18.53 0.12 10.77
C GLY A 100 17.43 -0.09 9.73
N THR A 101 16.56 -1.08 9.99
CA THR A 101 15.43 -1.40 9.11
C THR A 101 14.17 -0.66 9.56
N TYR A 102 13.63 0.15 8.67
CA TYR A 102 12.36 0.86 8.84
C TYR A 102 11.24 0.07 8.19
N THR A 103 10.04 0.14 8.77
CA THR A 103 8.83 -0.49 8.24
C THR A 103 7.79 0.56 7.90
N VAL A 104 7.45 0.67 6.63
CA VAL A 104 6.32 1.48 6.16
C VAL A 104 5.10 0.60 6.09
N THR A 105 4.02 1.00 6.75
CA THR A 105 2.71 0.35 6.65
C THR A 105 1.72 1.34 6.08
N VAL A 106 1.09 1.01 4.95
CA VAL A 106 0.01 1.81 4.36
C VAL A 106 -1.31 1.09 4.54
N SER A 107 -2.38 1.83 4.81
CA SER A 107 -3.72 1.29 5.00
C SER A 107 -4.76 2.11 4.25
N ALA A 108 -5.72 1.44 3.61
CA ALA A 108 -6.85 2.06 2.92
C ALA A 108 -8.01 1.08 2.84
N LEU A 109 -9.26 1.54 2.89
CA LEU A 109 -10.46 0.69 2.72
C LEU A 109 -10.50 -0.58 3.61
N GLY A 110 -9.86 -0.54 4.80
CA GLY A 110 -9.79 -1.68 5.71
C GLY A 110 -8.74 -2.74 5.37
N ILE A 111 -7.92 -2.53 4.34
CA ILE A 111 -6.74 -3.35 4.02
C ILE A 111 -5.46 -2.59 4.34
N SER A 112 -4.37 -3.32 4.56
CA SER A 112 -3.04 -2.76 4.79
C SER A 112 -1.97 -3.53 4.03
N ALA A 113 -0.89 -2.85 3.68
CA ALA A 113 0.32 -3.45 3.12
C ALA A 113 1.53 -2.81 3.79
N SER A 114 2.60 -3.59 3.93
CA SER A 114 3.84 -3.10 4.51
C SER A 114 5.04 -3.35 3.60
N LYS A 115 6.04 -2.47 3.72
CA LYS A 115 7.31 -2.57 3.03
C LYS A 115 8.42 -2.13 3.97
N THR A 116 9.53 -2.84 3.94
CA THR A 116 10.72 -2.48 4.71
C THR A 116 11.78 -1.86 3.81
N PHE A 117 12.53 -0.91 4.36
CA PHE A 117 13.72 -0.33 3.76
C PHE A 117 14.81 -0.15 4.82
N SER A 118 16.08 -0.07 4.40
CA SER A 118 17.20 0.04 5.34
C SER A 118 17.84 1.43 5.29
N GLN A 119 17.90 2.11 6.43
CA GLN A 119 18.70 3.30 6.57
C GLN A 119 20.15 2.91 6.88
N MET A 120 21.09 3.30 6.01
CA MET A 120 22.51 3.11 6.28
C MET A 120 23.00 4.15 7.28
N ILE A 121 23.70 3.68 8.32
CA ILE A 121 24.58 4.57 9.09
C ILE A 121 25.77 4.83 8.19
N GLN A 122 25.89 6.04 7.66
CA GLN A 122 27.12 6.42 6.97
C GLN A 122 28.29 6.19 7.93
N ARG A 123 29.12 5.21 7.58
CA ARG A 123 30.43 5.04 8.20
C ARG A 123 31.20 6.27 7.75
N VAL A 124 31.43 7.23 8.64
CA VAL A 124 32.32 8.37 8.37
C VAL A 124 33.63 7.75 7.87
N VAL A 125 33.86 7.80 6.57
CA VAL A 125 35.19 7.52 6.02
C VAL A 125 35.97 8.76 6.37
N GLY A 126 36.56 8.76 7.55
CA GLY A 126 37.61 9.71 7.87
C GLY A 126 38.70 9.53 6.83
N LEU A 127 38.75 10.43 5.85
CA LEU A 127 39.95 10.63 5.07
C LEU A 127 40.95 11.29 6.03
N ALA A 128 41.68 10.44 6.76
CA ALA A 128 43.00 10.80 7.21
C ALA A 128 43.91 10.72 5.97
N MET A 129 44.26 11.87 5.39
CA MET A 129 45.65 12.26 5.07
C MET A 129 45.69 13.68 4.54
#